data_AF-A0A920UET5-F1
#
_entry.id   AF-A0A920UET5-F1
#
_cell.length_a   1.000
_cell.length_b   1.000
_cell.length_c   1.000
_cell.angle_alpha   90.00
_cell.angle_beta   90.00
_cell.angle_gamma   90.00
#
_symmetry.space_group_name_H-M   'P 1'
#
loop_
_entity.id
_entity.type
_entity.pdbx_description
1 polymer ?
#
loop_
_entity_poly.entity_id
_entity_poly.type
_entity_poly.pdbx_seq_one_letter_code
_entity_poly.pdbx_strand_id
1 'polypeptide(L)' 'MAPALEKAAFALGQGQVSPVVVTPRDASFSVRGDESGQTQEPAEVRGQIEQTLLETEQQAREDKWFEQLKRKSYVRQFSF' A
#
# COMPACT_ATOMS: atom_id res chain seq x y z
N MET A 1 -5.99 0.82 -1.01
CA MET A 1 -7.22 0.04 -0.78
C MET A 1 -7.20 -0.52 0.64
N ALA A 2 -8.35 -0.87 1.22
CA ALA A 2 -8.39 -1.38 2.59
C ALA A 2 -7.87 -2.84 2.63
N PRO A 3 -6.75 -3.14 3.32
CA PRO A 3 -6.15 -4.49 3.29
C PRO A 3 -7.08 -5.59 3.81
N ALA A 4 -8.01 -5.23 4.70
CA ALA A 4 -9.03 -6.13 5.22
C ALA A 4 -10.03 -6.58 4.13
N LEU A 5 -10.35 -5.70 3.19
CA LEU A 5 -11.28 -5.97 2.11
C LEU A 5 -10.66 -6.90 1.07
N GLU A 6 -9.40 -6.66 0.71
CA GLU A 6 -8.64 -7.52 -0.21
C GLU A 6 -8.51 -8.94 0.35
N LYS A 7 -8.12 -9.07 1.62
CA LYS A 7 -8.03 -10.40 2.26
C LYS A 7 -9.36 -11.15 2.27
N ALA A 8 -10.46 -10.45 2.53
CA ALA A 8 -11.79 -11.06 2.48
C ALA A 8 -12.17 -11.45 1.05
N ALA A 9 -11.83 -10.65 0.05
CA ALA A 9 -12.07 -10.94 -1.36
C ALA A 9 -11.33 -12.20 -1.83
N PHE A 10 -10.03 -12.29 -1.54
CA PHE A 10 -9.16 -13.39 -1.97
C PHE A 10 -9.43 -14.71 -1.24
N ALA A 11 -10.07 -14.68 -0.08
CA ALA A 11 -10.46 -15.89 0.67
C ALA A 11 -11.75 -16.54 0.13
N LEU A 12 -12.54 -15.83 -0.69
CA LEU A 12 -13.80 -16.33 -1.22
C LEU A 12 -13.58 -17.16 -2.49
N GLY A 13 -14.30 -18.27 -2.62
CA GLY A 13 -14.46 -18.93 -3.91
C GLY A 13 -15.32 -18.11 -4.87
N GLN A 14 -15.19 -18.38 -6.18
CA GLN A 14 -15.99 -17.74 -7.22
C GLN A 14 -17.50 -17.81 -6.89
N GLY A 15 -18.17 -16.66 -6.90
CA GLY A 15 -19.60 -16.54 -6.62
C GLY A 15 -19.99 -16.56 -5.13
N GLN A 16 -19.04 -16.74 -4.20
CA GLN A 16 -19.31 -16.63 -2.76
C GLN A 16 -19.31 -15.16 -2.31
N VAL A 17 -20.17 -14.85 -1.32
CA VAL A 17 -20.30 -13.51 -0.73
C VAL A 17 -19.70 -13.53 0.68
N SER A 18 -18.81 -12.59 1.01
CA SER A 18 -18.27 -12.50 2.37
C SER A 18 -19.30 -11.98 3.38
N PRO A 19 -19.16 -12.36 4.66
CA PRO A 19 -19.74 -11.59 5.75
C PRO A 19 -19.25 -10.13 5.71
N VAL A 20 -19.99 -9.24 6.37
CA VAL A 20 -19.72 -7.80 6.39
C VAL A 20 -18.30 -7.53 6.91
N VAL A 21 -17.46 -6.91 6.08
CA VAL A 21 -16.10 -6.50 6.45
C VAL A 21 -16.15 -5.06 6.97
N VAL A 22 -15.82 -4.88 8.26
CA VAL A 22 -15.76 -3.56 8.89
C VAL A 22 -14.44 -2.90 8.53
N THR A 23 -14.51 -1.77 7.84
CA THR A 23 -13.34 -0.95 7.48
C THR A 23 -13.18 0.18 8.52
N PRO A 24 -11.96 0.70 8.80
CA PRO A 24 -11.73 1.78 9.77
C PRO A 24 -12.45 3.12 9.50
N ARG A 25 -13.31 3.17 8.47
CA ARG A 25 -14.03 4.35 8.00
C ARG A 25 -15.55 4.20 8.17
N ASP A 26 -15.98 3.38 9.13
CA ASP A 26 -17.39 3.07 9.45
C ASP A 26 -18.24 2.60 8.25
N ALA A 27 -17.60 1.98 7.26
CA ALA A 27 -18.25 1.47 6.07
C ALA A 27 -18.22 -0.06 6.05
N SER A 28 -19.40 -0.65 5.89
CA SER A 28 -19.66 -2.09 5.81
C SER A 28 -19.72 -2.51 4.34
N PHE A 29 -18.82 -3.41 3.93
CA PHE A 29 -18.75 -3.90 2.55
C PHE A 29 -18.97 -5.42 2.50
N SER A 30 -19.70 -5.88 1.47
CA SER A 30 -19.81 -7.28 1.09
C SER A 30 -19.06 -7.49 -0.22
N VAL A 31 -18.12 -8.42 -0.23
CA VAL A 31 -17.34 -8.74 -1.43
C VAL A 31 -17.88 -10.01 -2.05
N ARG A 32 -17.98 -10.04 -3.38
CA ARG A 32 -18.25 -11.25 -4.16
C ARG A 32 -16.93 -11.71 -4.78
N GLY A 33 -16.59 -12.98 -4.60
CA GLY A 33 -15.43 -13.57 -5.26
C GLY A 33 -15.61 -13.57 -6.78
N ASP A 34 -14.68 -12.94 -7.49
CA ASP A 34 -14.58 -12.94 -8.95
C ASP A 34 -13.40 -13.81 -9.40
N GLU A 35 -13.23 -14.02 -10.70
CA GLU A 35 -12.18 -14.88 -11.25
C GLU A 35 -10.77 -14.49 -10.78
N SER A 36 -9.94 -15.52 -10.53
CA SER A 36 -8.60 -15.41 -9.95
C SER A 36 -7.73 -14.42 -10.71
N GLY A 37 -7.14 -13.48 -9.98
CA GLY A 37 -6.25 -12.46 -10.55
C GLY A 37 -5.16 -13.08 -11.42
N GLN A 38 -4.99 -12.54 -12.63
CA GLN A 38 -3.94 -12.96 -13.54
C GLN A 38 -2.59 -12.65 -12.88
N THR A 39 -1.80 -13.69 -12.63
CA THR A 39 -0.40 -13.51 -12.25
C THR A 39 0.34 -13.02 -13.49
N GLN A 40 0.81 -11.78 -13.44
CA GLN A 40 1.57 -11.19 -14.55
C GLN A 40 2.94 -11.85 -14.62
N GLU A 41 3.39 -12.14 -15.85
CA GLU A 41 4.72 -12.70 -16.06
C GLU A 41 5.80 -11.68 -15.68
N PRO A 42 6.95 -12.09 -15.10
CA PRO A 42 8.00 -11.17 -14.68
C PRO A 42 8.48 -10.24 -15.80
N ALA A 43 8.43 -10.69 -17.05
CA ALA A 43 8.79 -9.88 -18.22
C ALA A 43 7.86 -8.68 -18.44
N GLU A 44 6.58 -8.80 -18.12
CA GLU A 44 5.58 -7.75 -18.33
C GLU A 44 5.68 -6.65 -17.26
N VAL A 45 6.03 -7.03 -16.04
CA VAL A 45 6.14 -6.12 -14.89
C VAL A 45 7.55 -5.62 -14.62
N ARG A 46 8.57 -6.15 -15.33
CA ARG A 46 9.98 -5.81 -15.08
C ARG A 46 10.26 -4.31 -15.08
N GLY A 47 9.73 -3.58 -16.04
CA GLY A 47 9.91 -2.12 -16.11
C GLY A 47 9.32 -1.39 -14.91
N GLN A 48 8.17 -1.85 -14.40
CA GLN A 48 7.55 -1.29 -13.21
C GLN A 48 8.36 -1.62 -11.95
N ILE A 49 8.91 -2.84 -11.85
CA ILE A 49 9.79 -3.25 -10.75
C ILE A 49 11.05 -2.38 -10.72
N GLU A 50 11.73 -2.23 -11.86
CA GLU A 50 12.95 -1.43 -11.95
C GLU A 50 12.67 0.04 -11.59
N GLN A 51 11.58 0.62 -12.08
CA GLN A 51 11.16 1.97 -11.74
C GLN A 51 10.89 2.12 -10.23
N THR A 52 10.14 1.19 -9.64
CA THR A 52 9.80 1.20 -8.21
C THR A 52 11.07 1.11 -7.34
N LEU A 53 12.04 0.30 -7.74
CA LEU A 53 13.31 0.17 -7.05
C LEU A 53 14.11 1.49 -7.09
N LEU A 54 14.17 2.14 -8.26
CA LEU A 54 14.85 3.43 -8.41
C LEU A 54 14.20 4.53 -7.57
N GLU A 55 12.87 4.58 -7.53
CA GLU A 55 12.13 5.53 -6.70
C GLU A 55 12.37 5.28 -5.20
N THR A 56 12.35 4.02 -4.79
CA THR A 56 12.60 3.63 -3.39
C THR A 56 14.02 4.01 -2.94
N GLU A 57 15.02 3.78 -3.79
CA GLU A 57 16.39 4.18 -3.48
C GLU A 57 16.56 5.71 -3.40
N GLN A 58 15.90 6.46 -4.28
CA GLN A 58 15.91 7.93 -4.24
C GLN A 58 15.27 8.45 -2.95
N GLN A 59 14.08 7.95 -2.61
CA GLN A 59 13.40 8.32 -1.36
C GLN A 59 14.28 8.01 -0.15
N ALA A 60 14.92 6.84 -0.10
CA ALA A 60 15.81 6.48 1.00
C ALA A 60 17.04 7.39 1.11
N ARG A 61 17.55 7.94 0.00
CA ARG A 61 18.64 8.93 0.02
C ARG A 61 18.14 10.28 0.51
N GLU A 62 16.98 10.72 0.05
CA GLU A 62 16.35 11.97 0.48
C GLU A 62 16.06 11.93 1.98
N ASP A 63 15.47 10.85 2.49
CA ASP A 63 15.18 10.68 3.92
C ASP A 63 16.45 10.76 4.76
N LYS A 64 17.53 10.09 4.33
CA LYS A 64 18.84 10.17 5.01
C LYS A 64 19.37 11.60 5.02
N TRP A 65 19.22 12.33 3.92
CA TRP A 65 19.67 13.71 3.83
C TRP A 65 18.84 14.64 4.73
N PHE A 66 17.51 14.52 4.71
CA PHE A 66 16.62 15.28 5.60
C PHE A 66 16.89 15.01 7.07
N GLU A 67 17.14 13.76 7.46
CA GLU A 67 17.49 13.42 8.84
C GLU A 67 18.82 14.05 9.27
N GLN A 68 19.81 14.11 8.37
CA GLN A 68 21.05 14.84 8.65
C GLN A 68 20.82 16.34 8.81
N LEU A 69 19.96 16.94 7.98
CA LEU A 69 19.61 18.35 8.07
C LEU A 69 18.90 18.67 9.39
N LYS A 70 17.90 17.86 9.78
CA LYS A 70 17.18 18.02 11.05
C LYS A 70 18.12 18.05 12.25
N ARG A 71 19.11 17.14 12.28
CA ARG A 71 20.11 17.07 13.36
C ARG A 71 21.02 18.29 13.44
N LYS A 72 21.31 18.92 12.29
CA LYS A 72 22.16 20.12 12.20
C LYS A 72 21.38 21.41 12.35
N SER A 73 20.06 21.38 12.16
CA SER A 73 19.20 22.54 12.30
C SER A 73 18.75 22.75 13.74
N TYR A 74 18.78 24.00 14.21
CA TYR A 74 18.11 24.37 15.44
C TYR A 74 16.64 24.69 15.14
N VAL A 75 15.74 23.76 15.49
CA VAL A 75 14.29 23.94 15.34
C VAL A 75 13.68 24.19 16.71
N ARG A 76 13.00 25.33 16.88
CA ARG A 76 12.25 25.66 18.09
C ARG A 76 10.78 25.81 17.74
N GLN A 77 9.94 24.95 18.30
CA GLN A 77 8.50 25.00 18.10
C GLN A 77 7.89 25.90 19.19
N PHE A 78 7.15 26.93 18.77
CA PHE A 78 6.34 27.73 19.67
C PHE A 78 4.88 27.27 19.56
N SER A 79 4.27 26.96 20.70
CA SER A 79 2.84 26.70 20.83
C SER A 79 2.26 27.78 21.74
N PHE A 80 1.19 28.43 21.29
CA PHE A 80 0.42 29.43 22.02
C PHE A 80 -0.85 28.81 22.59
#